data_AF-A0A6G2BJH9-F1
#
_entry.id   AF-A0A6G2BJH9-F1
#
_cell.length_a   1.000
_cell.length_b   1.000
_cell.length_c   1.000
_cell.angle_alpha   90.00
_cell.angle_beta   90.00
_cell.angle_gamma   90.00
#
_symmetry.space_group_name_H-M   'P 1'
#
loop_
_entity.id
_entity.type
_entity.pdbx_description
1 polymer ?
#
loop_
_entity_poly.entity_id
_entity_poly.type
_entity_poly.pdbx_seq_one_letter_code
_entity_poly.pdbx_strand_id
1 'polypeptide(L)'
;MSSIGTARHFHPEGTPGDICRDHNRAALATVVAAEARRRGYGPDLSDEQIDECAELAGRKAPSATSREAIRAALGAPITADDAPEAVAAAVFGSLPSHPVRVRDRDGREYFLVPIPATA
;
A
#
# COMPACT_ATOMS: atom_id res chain seq x y z
N MET A 1 19.80 7.33 -9.43
CA MET A 1 18.54 8.04 -9.16
C MET A 1 17.39 7.19 -9.68
N SER A 2 16.79 6.36 -8.84
CA SER A 2 15.65 5.52 -9.24
C SER A 2 14.40 6.40 -9.24
N SER A 3 13.99 6.84 -10.42
CA SER A 3 12.65 7.39 -10.65
C SER A 3 11.64 6.43 -10.01
N ILE A 4 10.79 6.92 -9.10
CA ILE A 4 9.54 6.19 -8.82
C ILE A 4 8.86 6.16 -10.18
N GLY A 5 8.99 5.02 -10.88
CA GLY A 5 8.44 4.82 -12.21
C GLY A 5 7.00 5.27 -12.15
N THR A 6 6.70 6.39 -12.81
CA THR A 6 5.38 7.00 -12.67
C THR A 6 4.37 5.96 -13.14
N ALA A 7 3.40 5.64 -12.27
CA ALA A 7 2.36 4.64 -12.55
C ALA A 7 1.67 4.83 -13.90
N ARG A 8 1.76 6.02 -14.51
CA ARG A 8 1.32 6.29 -15.89
C ARG A 8 1.82 5.25 -16.90
N HIS A 9 2.99 4.65 -16.69
CA HIS A 9 3.57 3.65 -17.58
C HIS A 9 2.99 2.25 -17.39
N PHE A 10 2.27 2.01 -16.29
CA PHE A 10 1.54 0.78 -16.00
C PHE A 10 0.05 0.90 -16.29
N HIS A 11 -0.41 2.07 -16.74
CA HIS A 11 -1.80 2.37 -17.04
C HIS A 11 -1.99 2.65 -18.54
N PRO A 12 -3.20 2.42 -19.09
CA PRO A 12 -3.51 2.81 -20.47
C PRO A 12 -3.23 4.28 -20.75
N GLU A 13 -2.89 4.60 -22.00
CA GLU A 13 -2.74 5.99 -22.44
C GLU A 13 -4.06 6.75 -22.24
N GLY A 14 -3.98 7.98 -21.73
CA GLY A 14 -5.16 8.79 -21.37
C GLY A 14 -5.70 8.55 -19.96
N THR A 15 -5.12 7.65 -19.17
CA THR A 15 -5.52 7.45 -17.77
C THR A 15 -5.41 8.77 -16.99
N PRO A 16 -6.48 9.20 -16.29
CA PRO A 16 -6.47 10.38 -15.44
C PRO A 16 -5.28 10.43 -14.47
N GLY A 17 -4.68 11.62 -14.32
CA GLY A 17 -3.45 11.80 -13.55
C GLY A 17 -3.61 11.58 -12.04
N ASP A 18 -4.81 11.76 -11.51
CA ASP A 18 -5.21 11.41 -10.14
C ASP A 18 -5.16 9.90 -9.91
N ILE A 19 -5.69 9.08 -10.83
CA ILE A 19 -5.58 7.60 -10.76
C ILE A 19 -4.11 7.16 -10.75
N CYS A 20 -3.28 7.76 -11.60
CA CYS A 20 -1.84 7.50 -11.60
C CYS A 20 -1.18 7.90 -10.27
N ARG A 21 -1.60 9.02 -9.67
CA ARG A 21 -1.09 9.49 -8.38
C ARG A 21 -1.47 8.55 -7.24
N ASP A 22 -2.69 8.04 -7.25
CA ASP A 22 -3.22 7.13 -6.23
C ASP A 22 -2.53 5.77 -6.29
N HIS A 23 -2.29 5.24 -7.50
CA HIS A 23 -1.47 4.04 -7.67
C HIS A 23 -0.03 4.28 -7.16
N ASN A 24 0.62 5.38 -7.54
CA ASN A 24 1.97 5.68 -7.02
C ASN A 24 2.00 5.75 -5.48
N ARG A 25 0.95 6.30 -4.85
CA ARG A 25 0.83 6.35 -3.39
C ARG A 25 0.72 4.95 -2.80
N ALA A 26 -0.15 4.11 -3.33
CA ALA A 26 -0.31 2.74 -2.87
C ALA A 26 0.99 1.94 -3.04
N ALA A 27 1.66 2.05 -4.19
CA ALA A 27 2.94 1.39 -4.43
C ALA A 27 4.07 1.90 -3.53
N LEU A 28 4.11 3.20 -3.20
CA LEU A 28 5.03 3.71 -2.19
C LEU A 28 4.72 3.09 -0.81
N ALA A 29 3.44 3.11 -0.43
CA ALA A 29 2.99 2.63 0.87
C ALA A 29 3.34 1.16 1.10
N THR A 30 3.22 0.29 0.10
CA THR A 30 3.60 -1.13 0.23
C THR A 30 5.09 -1.31 0.50
N VAL A 31 5.95 -0.55 -0.18
CA VAL A 31 7.41 -0.67 0.01
C VAL A 31 7.81 -0.24 1.42
N VAL A 32 7.25 0.87 1.91
CA VAL A 32 7.54 1.35 3.27
C VAL A 32 6.92 0.43 4.33
N ALA A 33 5.70 -0.04 4.12
CA ALA A 33 5.07 -1.01 5.02
C ALA A 33 5.85 -2.34 5.08
N ALA A 34 6.42 -2.81 3.97
CA ALA A 34 7.27 -4.00 3.97
C ALA A 34 8.55 -3.82 4.80
N GLU A 35 9.15 -2.62 4.80
CA GLU A 35 10.27 -2.31 5.70
C GLU A 35 9.83 -2.28 7.16
N ALA A 36 8.72 -1.60 7.45
CA ALA A 36 8.15 -1.54 8.80
C ALA A 36 7.85 -2.94 9.36
N ARG A 37 7.30 -3.85 8.53
CA ARG A 37 7.06 -5.25 8.90
C ARG A 37 8.35 -6.01 9.21
N ARG A 38 9.41 -5.84 8.43
CA ARG A 38 10.73 -6.45 8.69
C ARG A 38 11.31 -6.03 10.04
N ARG A 39 10.92 -4.86 10.54
CA ARG A 39 11.32 -4.32 11.85
C ARG A 39 10.36 -4.66 12.98
N GLY A 40 9.28 -5.39 12.70
CA GLY A 40 8.28 -5.78 13.69
C GLY A 40 7.25 -4.70 14.01
N TYR A 41 7.17 -3.62 13.22
CA TYR A 41 6.17 -2.58 13.42
C TYR A 41 4.77 -2.98 12.94
N GLY A 42 3.78 -2.31 13.52
CA GLY A 42 2.36 -2.43 13.23
C GLY A 42 1.73 -1.09 12.82
N PRO A 43 0.40 -1.01 12.75
CA PRO A 43 -0.32 0.18 12.25
C PRO A 43 -0.13 1.43 13.12
N ASP A 44 0.26 1.26 14.38
CA ASP A 44 0.47 2.36 15.34
C ASP A 44 1.86 3.00 15.25
N LEU A 45 2.64 2.72 14.20
CA LEU A 45 3.98 3.29 14.09
C LEU A 45 3.94 4.82 14.01
N SER A 46 4.92 5.45 14.66
CA SER A 46 5.04 6.90 14.69
C SER A 46 5.46 7.45 13.33
N ASP A 47 5.22 8.74 13.15
CA ASP A 47 5.59 9.49 11.96
C ASP A 47 7.11 9.43 11.70
N GLU A 48 7.92 9.46 12.75
CA GLU A 48 9.38 9.32 12.69
C GLU A 48 9.80 7.89 12.28
N GLN A 49 9.10 6.87 12.78
CA GLN A 49 9.35 5.48 12.38
C GLN A 49 8.97 5.25 10.91
N ILE A 50 7.93 5.92 10.40
CA ILE A 50 7.59 5.93 8.97
C ILE A 50 8.73 6.54 8.15
N ASP A 51 9.25 7.69 8.58
CA ASP A 51 10.34 8.37 7.87
C ASP A 51 11.60 7.52 7.81
N GLU A 52 11.98 6.87 8.92
CA GLU A 52 13.11 5.95 8.96
C GLU A 52 12.90 4.76 8.00
N CYS A 53 11.71 4.16 7.98
CA CYS A 53 11.39 3.07 7.05
C CYS A 53 11.39 3.53 5.58
N ALA A 54 10.97 4.77 5.31
CA ALA A 54 11.00 5.34 3.98
C ALA A 54 12.44 5.59 3.50
N GLU A 55 13.32 6.07 4.38
CA GLU A 55 14.75 6.25 4.10
C GLU A 55 15.43 4.90 3.78
N LEU A 56 15.19 3.88 4.59
CA LEU A 56 15.70 2.52 4.36
C LEU A 56 15.21 1.93 3.02
N ALA A 57 13.98 2.25 2.63
CA ALA A 57 13.42 1.89 1.33
C ALA A 57 13.95 2.73 0.15
N GLY A 58 14.87 3.67 0.39
CA GLY A 58 15.39 4.59 -0.64
C GLY A 58 14.33 5.56 -1.17
N ARG A 59 13.37 5.93 -0.33
CA ARG A 59 12.28 6.87 -0.63
C ARG A 59 12.45 8.18 0.12
N LYS A 60 11.76 9.21 -0.35
CA LYS A 60 11.65 10.50 0.36
C LYS A 60 10.65 10.36 1.52
N ALA A 61 10.74 11.29 2.48
CA ALA A 61 9.76 11.44 3.56
C ALA A 61 8.32 11.44 3.00
N PRO A 62 7.44 10.52 3.45
CA PRO A 62 6.08 10.42 2.93
C PRO A 62 5.21 11.61 3.36
N SER A 63 4.32 12.06 2.46
CA SER A 63 3.25 13.02 2.80
C SER A 63 2.27 12.44 3.82
N ALA A 64 1.49 13.29 4.51
CA ALA A 64 0.46 12.84 5.45
C ALA A 64 -0.48 11.75 4.88
N THR A 65 -0.99 11.96 3.66
CA THR A 65 -1.82 10.97 2.95
C THR A 65 -1.10 9.67 2.62
N SER A 66 0.22 9.72 2.38
CA SER A 66 1.02 8.50 2.19
C SER A 66 1.27 7.79 3.51
N ARG A 67 1.42 8.52 4.63
CA ARG A 67 1.55 7.96 5.98
C ARG A 67 0.29 7.19 6.38
N GLU A 68 -0.89 7.75 6.10
CA GLU A 68 -2.18 7.07 6.27
C GLU A 68 -2.23 5.76 5.46
N ALA A 69 -1.83 5.80 4.18
CA ALA A 69 -1.75 4.61 3.34
C ALA A 69 -0.79 3.53 3.88
N ILE A 70 0.34 3.94 4.45
CA ILE A 70 1.32 3.03 5.08
C ILE A 70 0.71 2.36 6.31
N ARG A 71 0.04 3.12 7.18
CA ARG A 71 -0.63 2.58 8.38
C ARG A 71 -1.74 1.61 8.01
N ALA A 72 -2.54 1.95 7.00
CA ALA A 72 -3.58 1.06 6.49
C ALA A 72 -3.00 -0.26 5.97
N ALA A 73 -1.89 -0.21 5.24
CA ALA A 73 -1.18 -1.40 4.77
C ALA A 73 -0.64 -2.27 5.93
N LEU A 74 -0.34 -1.68 7.08
CA LEU A 74 0.10 -2.40 8.28
C LEU A 74 -1.05 -2.96 9.12
N GLY A 75 -2.30 -2.67 8.74
CA GLY A 75 -3.51 -3.25 9.34
C GLY A 75 -3.52 -4.78 9.28
N ALA A 76 -4.50 -5.39 9.96
CA ALA A 76 -4.64 -6.85 10.00
C ALA A 76 -4.70 -7.43 8.56
N PRO A 77 -3.96 -8.51 8.27
CA PRO A 77 -3.99 -9.11 6.95
C PRO A 77 -5.33 -9.80 6.71
N ILE A 78 -5.84 -9.74 5.47
CA ILE A 78 -6.85 -10.67 5.00
C ILE A 78 -6.23 -12.07 4.91
N THR A 79 -6.99 -13.08 5.30
CA THR A 79 -6.61 -14.49 5.33
C THR A 79 -7.64 -15.35 4.61
N ALA A 80 -7.31 -16.63 4.40
CA ALA A 80 -8.23 -17.60 3.81
C ALA A 80 -9.43 -17.95 4.72
N ASP A 81 -9.38 -17.55 5.99
CA ASP A 81 -10.42 -17.82 6.99
C ASP A 81 -11.45 -16.66 7.09
N ASP A 82 -11.18 -15.54 6.43
CA ASP A 82 -12.08 -14.39 6.42
C ASP A 82 -13.33 -14.66 5.58
N ALA A 83 -14.48 -14.19 6.09
CA ALA A 83 -15.73 -14.26 5.36
C ALA A 83 -15.66 -13.42 4.06
N PRO A 84 -16.33 -13.85 2.97
CA PRO A 84 -16.34 -13.12 1.70
C PRO A 84 -16.69 -11.62 1.84
N GLU A 85 -17.61 -11.29 2.75
CA GLU A 85 -18.03 -9.92 3.03
C GLU A 85 -16.90 -9.09 3.67
N ALA A 86 -16.11 -9.69 4.54
CA ALA A 86 -14.95 -9.04 5.15
C ALA A 86 -13.84 -8.79 4.11
N VAL A 87 -13.62 -9.76 3.21
CA VAL A 87 -12.70 -9.60 2.07
C VAL A 87 -13.16 -8.45 1.18
N ALA A 88 -14.44 -8.41 0.81
CA ALA A 88 -15.00 -7.35 -0.01
C ALA A 88 -14.88 -5.98 0.67
N ALA A 89 -15.23 -5.88 1.95
CA ALA A 89 -15.12 -4.64 2.70
C ALA A 89 -13.67 -4.12 2.77
N ALA A 90 -12.71 -5.02 3.01
CA ALA A 90 -11.30 -4.65 3.06
C ALA A 90 -10.75 -4.24 1.68
N VAL A 91 -11.10 -4.95 0.59
CA VAL A 91 -10.64 -4.61 -0.76
C VAL A 91 -11.29 -3.33 -1.28
N PHE A 92 -12.63 -3.26 -1.28
CA PHE A 92 -13.34 -2.11 -1.85
C PHE A 92 -13.27 -0.86 -0.97
N GLY A 93 -13.17 -1.02 0.35
CA GLY A 93 -12.96 0.09 1.28
C GLY A 93 -11.55 0.70 1.22
N SER A 94 -10.58 -0.01 0.65
CA SER A 94 -9.19 0.46 0.52
C SER A 94 -8.92 1.28 -0.75
N LEU A 95 -9.87 1.30 -1.69
CA LEU A 95 -9.78 2.14 -2.88
C LEU A 95 -9.77 3.64 -2.51
N PRO A 96 -9.08 4.49 -3.29
CA PRO A 96 -8.30 4.15 -4.49
C PRO A 96 -6.81 3.92 -4.21
N SER A 97 -6.33 4.12 -2.97
CA SER A 97 -4.89 4.28 -2.72
C SER A 97 -4.34 3.61 -1.46
N HIS A 98 -5.13 2.81 -0.75
CA HIS A 98 -4.67 2.08 0.42
C HIS A 98 -4.35 0.64 0.02
N PRO A 99 -3.11 0.17 0.21
CA PRO A 99 -2.81 -1.23 0.01
C PRO A 99 -3.48 -2.09 1.08
N VAL A 100 -3.81 -3.32 0.69
CA VAL A 100 -4.38 -4.33 1.58
C VAL A 100 -3.35 -5.42 1.82
N ARG A 101 -3.10 -5.76 3.08
CA ARG A 101 -2.21 -6.86 3.42
C ARG A 101 -2.98 -8.18 3.34
N VAL A 102 -2.35 -9.19 2.76
CA VAL A 102 -2.91 -10.54 2.59
C VAL A 102 -1.91 -11.55 3.12
N ARG A 103 -2.40 -12.58 3.79
CA ARG A 103 -1.60 -13.72 4.23
C ARG A 103 -2.19 -15.00 3.66
N ASP A 104 -1.38 -15.78 2.97
CA ASP A 104 -1.79 -17.08 2.45
C ASP A 104 -1.82 -18.18 3.54
N ARG A 105 -2.23 -19.39 3.16
CA ARG A 105 -2.29 -20.55 4.07
C ARG A 105 -0.93 -21.03 4.55
N ASP A 106 0.14 -20.71 3.81
CA ASP A 106 1.52 -21.05 4.16
C ASP A 106 2.16 -19.97 5.05
N GLY A 107 1.41 -18.91 5.40
CA GLY A 107 1.86 -17.80 6.24
C GLY A 107 2.65 -16.72 5.49
N ARG A 108 2.69 -16.76 4.15
CA ARG A 108 3.37 -15.75 3.34
C ARG A 108 2.52 -14.48 3.26
N GLU A 109 3.14 -13.33 3.51
CA GLU A 109 2.48 -12.03 3.45
C GLU A 109 2.71 -11.36 2.09
N TYR A 110 1.65 -10.78 1.54
CA TYR A 110 1.61 -10.02 0.30
C TYR A 110 0.89 -8.69 0.53
N PHE A 111 1.15 -7.71 -0.33
CA PHE A 111 0.34 -6.49 -0.40
C PHE A 111 -0.40 -6.43 -1.73
N LEU A 112 -1.71 -6.31 -1.68
CA LEU A 112 -2.55 -5.99 -2.82
C LEU A 112 -2.64 -4.48 -2.97
N VAL A 113 -2.33 -3.99 -4.18
CA VAL A 113 -2.56 -2.61 -4.57
C VAL A 113 -3.79 -2.60 -5.49
N PRO A 114 -4.96 -2.21 -4.98
CA PRO A 114 -6.17 -2.24 -5.79
C PRO A 114 -6.17 -1.05 -6.76
N ILE A 115 -6.49 -1.34 -8.02
CA ILE A 115 -6.62 -0.32 -9.08
C ILE A 115 -8.08 -0.33 -9.54
N PRO A 116 -8.81 0.79 -9.46
CA PRO A 116 -10.14 0.87 -10.04
C PRO A 116 -10.06 0.61 -11.55
N ALA A 117 -10.81 -0.39 -12.03
CA ALA A 117 -11.05 -0.54 -13.46
C ALA A 117 -12.15 0.43 -13.88
N THR A 118 -11.86 1.35 -14.80
CA THR A 118 -12.87 2.19 -15.46
C THR A 118 -13.25 1.54 -16.79
N ALA A 119 -14.55 1.39 -17.04
CA ALA A 119 -15.11 0.94 -18.32
C ALA A 119 -15.27 2.12 -19.29
#